data_AF-A0A0M2NZ32-F1
#
_entry.id   AF-A0A0M2NZ32-F1
#
_cell.length_a   1.000
_cell.length_b   1.000
_cell.length_c   1.000
_cell.angle_alpha   90.00
_cell.angle_beta   90.00
_cell.angle_gamma   90.00
#
_symmetry.space_group_name_H-M   'P 1'
#
loop_
_entity.id
_entity.type
_entity.pdbx_description
1 polymer ?
#
loop_
_entity_poly.entity_id
_entity_poly.type
_entity_poly.pdbx_seq_one_letter_code
_entity_poly.pdbx_strand_id
1 'polypeptide(L)'
;MNYFLAIFKGKETDIKIITETKVIDEKNVSVPSHNYVKSLAEEIIELSHQNNLFHNDIKGIGLNIDGPEHIGYNSVESLKNDMTSTFGFDAIINNDYENLLVQLMK
;
A
#
# COMPACT_ATOMS: atom_id res chain seq x y z
N MET A 1 8.16 14.14 1.20
CA MET A 1 8.05 13.04 0.22
C MET A 1 6.70 12.40 0.38
N ASN A 2 6.14 11.83 -0.70
CA ASN A 2 4.85 11.15 -0.64
C ASN A 2 5.05 9.64 -0.52
N TYR A 3 4.11 9.00 0.16
CA TYR A 3 4.08 7.55 0.36
C TYR A 3 2.68 7.04 0.08
N PHE A 4 2.59 5.82 -0.46
CA PHE A 4 1.32 5.12 -0.47
C PHE A 4 1.17 4.31 0.81
N LEU A 5 -0.05 4.28 1.32
CA LEU A 5 -0.40 3.49 2.47
C LEU A 5 -1.71 2.75 2.18
N ALA A 6 -1.67 1.43 2.26
CA ALA A 6 -2.83 0.57 2.15
C ALA A 6 -3.15 -0.02 3.53
N ILE A 7 -4.42 -0.02 3.93
CA ILE A 7 -4.89 -0.58 5.20
C ILE A 7 -5.98 -1.60 4.88
N PHE A 8 -5.66 -2.88 5.07
CA PHE A 8 -6.58 -3.97 4.80
C PHE A 8 -7.57 -4.13 5.96
N LYS A 9 -8.88 -4.10 5.64
CA LYS A 9 -9.97 -4.22 6.61
C LYS A 9 -10.83 -5.48 6.38
N GLY A 10 -10.25 -6.52 5.80
CA GLY A 10 -10.91 -7.80 5.55
C GLY A 10 -11.63 -7.87 4.19
N LYS A 11 -12.57 -6.96 3.93
CA LYS A 11 -13.32 -6.91 2.65
C LYS A 11 -12.96 -5.72 1.78
N GLU A 12 -12.43 -4.68 2.41
CA GLU A 12 -12.08 -3.42 1.77
C GLU A 12 -10.65 -3.06 2.15
N THR A 13 -10.07 -2.19 1.35
CA THR A 13 -8.75 -1.60 1.60
C THR A 13 -8.89 -0.09 1.55
N ASP A 14 -8.48 0.59 2.61
CA ASP A 14 -8.28 2.02 2.56
C ASP A 14 -6.93 2.28 1.91
N ILE A 15 -6.91 3.04 0.82
CA ILE A 15 -5.70 3.47 0.13
C ILE A 15 -5.53 4.96 0.40
N LYS A 16 -4.34 5.35 0.82
CA LYS A 16 -4.00 6.74 1.16
C LYS A 16 -2.72 7.17 0.48
N ILE A 17 -2.68 8.44 0.12
CA ILE A 17 -1.45 9.17 -0.17
C ILE A 17 -1.14 9.99 1.07
N ILE A 18 0.05 9.80 1.63
CA ILE A 18 0.45 10.50 2.85
C ILE A 18 1.82 11.17 2.68
N THR A 19 2.03 12.21 3.47
CA THR A 19 3.36 12.72 3.83
C THR A 19 3.63 12.40 5.29
N GLU A 20 4.81 12.77 5.79
CA GLU A 20 5.16 12.70 7.21
C GLU A 20 4.21 13.48 8.14
N THR A 21 3.43 14.42 7.60
CA THR A 21 2.64 15.36 8.41
C THR A 21 1.16 15.37 8.11
N LYS A 22 0.72 14.80 6.98
CA LYS A 22 -0.70 14.80 6.61
C LYS A 22 -1.07 13.71 5.61
N VAL A 23 -2.36 13.39 5.57
CA VAL A 23 -2.98 12.68 4.45
C VAL A 23 -3.23 13.69 3.33
N ILE A 24 -2.79 13.38 2.12
CA ILE A 24 -3.04 14.19 0.91
C ILE A 24 -4.41 13.82 0.34
N ASP A 25 -4.66 12.52 0.19
CA ASP A 25 -5.91 11.99 -0.31
C ASP A 25 -6.11 10.54 0.16
N GLU A 26 -7.36 10.08 0.14
CA GLU A 26 -7.72 8.72 0.50
C GLU A 26 -8.95 8.22 -0.26
N LYS A 27 -8.96 6.92 -0.55
CA LYS A 27 -10.14 6.22 -1.05
C LYS A 27 -10.29 4.86 -0.39
N ASN A 28 -11.53 4.45 -0.18
CA ASN A 28 -11.86 3.11 0.25
C ASN A 28 -12.33 2.31 -0.96
N VAL A 29 -11.76 1.12 -1.15
CA VAL A 29 -11.99 0.29 -2.33
C VAL A 29 -12.15 -1.18 -1.95
N SER A 30 -12.92 -1.91 -2.76
CA SER A 30 -13.03 -3.35 -2.64
C SER A 30 -11.98 -4.01 -3.54
N VAL A 31 -10.88 -4.45 -2.92
CA VAL A 31 -9.80 -5.15 -3.63
C VAL A 31 -10.02 -6.65 -3.46
N PRO A 32 -10.13 -7.44 -4.54
CA PRO A 32 -10.28 -8.88 -4.43
C PRO A 32 -9.04 -9.49 -3.77
N SER A 33 -9.26 -10.47 -2.87
CA SER A 33 -8.17 -11.22 -2.25
C SER A 33 -7.35 -12.01 -3.28
N HIS A 34 -7.94 -12.39 -4.42
CA HIS A 34 -7.22 -13.01 -5.53
C HIS A 34 -6.57 -11.92 -6.39
N ASN A 35 -5.26 -12.05 -6.65
CA ASN A 35 -4.44 -11.04 -7.34
C ASN A 35 -4.43 -9.66 -6.64
N TYR A 36 -4.51 -9.67 -5.31
CA TYR A 36 -4.64 -8.47 -4.48
C TYR A 36 -3.63 -7.37 -4.83
N VAL A 37 -2.34 -7.70 -4.96
CA VAL A 37 -1.29 -6.71 -5.25
C VAL A 37 -1.51 -6.02 -6.60
N LYS A 38 -1.94 -6.77 -7.62
CA LYS A 38 -2.23 -6.22 -8.95
C LYS A 38 -3.42 -5.27 -8.90
N SER A 39 -4.51 -5.68 -8.27
CA SER A 39 -5.70 -4.82 -8.14
C SER A 39 -5.42 -3.60 -7.28
N LEU A 40 -4.65 -3.74 -6.20
CA LEU A 40 -4.17 -2.61 -5.40
C LEU A 40 -3.35 -1.62 -6.23
N ALA A 41 -2.49 -2.11 -7.13
CA ALA A 41 -1.70 -1.26 -8.00
C ALA A 41 -2.56 -0.45 -8.97
N GLU A 42 -3.58 -1.07 -9.58
CA GLU A 42 -4.54 -0.38 -10.46
C GLU A 42 -5.25 0.76 -9.71
N GLU A 43 -5.70 0.50 -8.48
CA GLU A 43 -6.36 1.50 -7.64
C GLU A 43 -5.43 2.64 -7.23
N ILE A 44 -4.18 2.34 -6.90
CA ILE A 44 -3.17 3.35 -6.53
C ILE A 44 -2.79 4.23 -7.72
N ILE A 45 -2.63 3.66 -8.92
CA ILE A 45 -2.33 4.41 -10.15
C ILE A 45 -3.45 5.42 -10.43
N GLU A 46 -4.70 5.00 -10.31
CA GLU A 46 -5.84 5.91 -10.49
C GLU A 46 -5.82 7.07 -9.48
N LEU A 47 -5.61 6.76 -8.19
CA LEU A 47 -5.53 7.79 -7.14
C LEU A 47 -4.37 8.76 -7.37
N SER A 48 -3.25 8.26 -7.89
CA SER A 48 -2.08 9.07 -8.25
C SER A 48 -2.39 10.04 -9.40
N HIS A 49 -3.07 9.56 -10.45
CA HIS A 49 -3.47 10.40 -11.58
C HIS A 49 -4.43 11.52 -11.14
N GLN A 50 -5.38 11.22 -10.24
CA GLN A 50 -6.31 12.23 -9.71
C GLN A 50 -5.57 13.34 -8.94
N ASN A 51 -4.44 13.00 -8.32
CA ASN A 51 -3.61 13.92 -7.54
C ASN A 51 -2.41 14.50 -8.31
N ASN A 52 -2.30 14.23 -9.63
CA ASN A 52 -1.14 14.60 -10.46
C ASN A 52 0.21 14.14 -9.88
N LEU A 53 0.24 12.98 -9.22
CA LEU A 53 1.46 12.39 -8.68
C LEU A 53 2.02 11.37 -9.66
N PHE A 54 3.33 11.44 -9.88
CA PHE A 54 4.06 10.51 -10.73
C PHE A 54 4.99 9.62 -9.91
N HIS A 55 5.50 8.56 -10.52
CA HIS A 55 6.35 7.55 -9.87
C HIS A 55 7.55 8.15 -9.10
N ASN A 56 8.12 9.25 -9.60
CA ASN A 56 9.26 9.93 -8.99
C ASN A 56 8.89 10.72 -7.72
N ASP A 57 7.60 10.96 -7.48
CA ASP A 57 7.11 11.70 -6.31
C ASP A 57 6.82 10.78 -5.11
N ILE A 58 6.89 9.45 -5.32
CA ILE A 58 6.56 8.42 -4.34
C ILE A 58 7.84 7.73 -3.86
N LYS A 59 8.03 7.67 -2.55
CA LYS A 59 9.23 7.08 -1.95
C LYS A 59 9.09 5.59 -1.58
N GLY A 60 7.85 5.12 -1.37
CA GLY A 60 7.58 3.74 -0.96
C GLY A 60 6.11 3.48 -0.71
N ILE A 61 5.79 2.22 -0.40
CA ILE A 61 4.44 1.76 -0.06
C ILE A 61 4.42 0.97 1.25
N GLY A 62 3.46 1.30 2.10
CA GLY A 62 3.12 0.52 3.29
C GLY A 62 1.84 -0.29 3.08
N LEU A 63 1.79 -1.51 3.61
CA LEU A 63 0.57 -2.30 3.77
C LEU A 63 0.38 -2.69 5.24
N ASN A 64 -0.73 -2.25 5.82
CA ASN A 64 -1.20 -2.68 7.12
C ASN A 64 -2.15 -3.87 6.96
N ILE A 65 -1.73 -5.03 7.47
CA ILE A 65 -2.49 -6.28 7.39
C ILE A 65 -2.04 -7.24 8.50
N ASP A 66 -2.98 -7.94 9.13
CA ASP A 66 -2.70 -8.91 10.20
C ASP A 66 -1.93 -10.14 9.70
N GLY A 67 -2.26 -10.61 8.51
CA GLY A 67 -1.67 -11.81 7.92
C GLY A 67 -1.76 -11.85 6.38
N PRO A 68 -0.68 -12.21 5.66
CA PRO A 68 -0.65 -12.29 4.20
C PRO A 68 -1.64 -13.31 3.61
N GLU A 69 -2.04 -14.32 4.39
CA GLU A 69 -3.00 -15.36 4.00
C GLU A 69 -4.39 -14.81 3.69
N HIS A 70 -4.77 -13.67 4.28
CA HIS A 70 -6.05 -13.01 4.02
C HIS A 70 -6.19 -12.52 2.57
N ILE A 71 -5.06 -12.35 1.89
CA ILE A 71 -4.97 -11.90 0.50
C ILE A 71 -4.24 -12.91 -0.39
N GLY A 72 -4.21 -14.18 0.03
CA GLY A 72 -3.75 -15.29 -0.79
C GLY A 72 -2.24 -15.49 -0.85
N TYR A 73 -1.46 -14.90 0.07
CA TYR A 73 -0.01 -15.10 0.14
C TYR A 73 0.36 -16.03 1.29
N ASN A 74 1.40 -16.85 1.07
CA ASN A 74 1.86 -17.82 2.07
C ASN A 74 2.85 -17.24 3.09
N SER A 75 3.45 -16.09 2.78
CA SER A 75 4.40 -15.41 3.67
C SER A 75 4.46 -13.91 3.41
N VAL A 76 4.84 -13.15 4.44
CA VAL A 76 5.08 -11.70 4.33
C VAL A 76 6.18 -11.40 3.32
N GLU A 77 7.21 -12.26 3.23
CA GLU A 77 8.30 -12.09 2.27
C GLU A 77 7.81 -12.20 0.81
N SER A 78 6.96 -13.19 0.50
CA SER A 78 6.39 -13.34 -0.85
C SER A 78 5.53 -12.13 -1.24
N LEU A 79 4.71 -11.65 -0.32
CA LEU A 79 3.88 -10.45 -0.50
C LEU A 79 4.74 -9.19 -0.68
N LYS A 80 5.78 -9.03 0.14
CA LYS A 80 6.69 -7.88 0.04
C LYS A 80 7.41 -7.86 -1.30
N ASN A 81 7.94 -8.99 -1.73
CA ASN A 81 8.64 -9.11 -3.01
C ASN A 81 7.71 -8.80 -4.19
N ASP A 82 6.47 -9.28 -4.15
CA ASP A 82 5.49 -9.03 -5.20
C ASP A 82 5.06 -7.55 -5.25
N MET A 83 4.84 -6.93 -4.09
CA MET A 83 4.59 -5.49 -3.99
C MET A 83 5.78 -4.69 -4.54
N THR A 84 7.00 -4.95 -4.08
CA THR A 84 8.18 -4.22 -4.56
C THR A 84 8.40 -4.40 -6.07
N SER A 85 8.15 -5.60 -6.60
CA SER A 85 8.24 -5.84 -8.05
C SER A 85 7.14 -5.15 -8.84
N THR A 86 5.91 -5.11 -8.31
CA THR A 86 4.75 -4.50 -8.99
C THR A 86 4.85 -2.98 -8.99
N PHE A 87 5.25 -2.41 -7.86
CA PHE A 87 5.28 -0.97 -7.66
C PHE A 87 6.62 -0.33 -8.02
N GLY A 88 7.74 -1.06 -8.03
CA GLY A 88 9.06 -0.52 -8.35
C GLY A 88 9.69 0.34 -7.25
N PHE A 89 9.17 0.29 -6.03
CA PHE A 89 9.75 0.91 -4.83
C PHE A 89 9.64 -0.01 -3.62
N ASP A 90 10.36 0.31 -2.54
CA ASP A 90 10.38 -0.49 -1.32
C ASP A 90 8.99 -0.62 -0.69
N ALA A 91 8.64 -1.86 -0.34
CA ALA A 91 7.39 -2.20 0.33
C ALA A 91 7.64 -2.56 1.80
N ILE A 92 6.82 -2.00 2.69
CA ILE A 92 6.81 -2.32 4.12
C ILE A 92 5.46 -2.96 4.46
N ILE A 93 5.49 -4.09 5.15
CA ILE A 93 4.28 -4.80 5.58
C ILE A 93 4.36 -4.94 7.09
N ASN A 94 3.36 -4.43 7.80
CA ASN A 94 3.32 -4.47 9.25
C ASN A 94 1.88 -4.35 9.75
N ASN A 95 1.46 -5.21 10.67
CA ASN A 95 0.13 -5.18 11.27
C ASN A 95 -0.04 -4.07 12.31
N ASP A 96 1.05 -3.57 12.89
CA ASP A 96 1.05 -2.38 13.74
C ASP A 96 1.15 -1.13 12.87
N TYR A 97 0.08 -0.32 12.89
CA TYR A 97 -0.03 0.89 12.08
C TYR A 97 1.06 1.92 12.40
N GLU A 98 1.37 2.15 13.67
CA GLU A 98 2.38 3.14 14.08
C GLU A 98 3.78 2.69 13.65
N ASN A 99 4.08 1.41 13.87
CA ASN A 99 5.36 0.83 13.45
C ASN A 99 5.49 0.79 11.92
N LEU A 100 4.39 0.58 11.19
CA LEU A 100 4.35 0.69 9.74
C LEU A 100 4.77 2.09 9.29
N LEU A 101 4.16 3.14 9.85
CA LEU A 101 4.49 4.52 9.51
C LEU A 101 5.96 4.84 9.81
N VAL A 102 6.45 4.44 10.99
CA VAL A 102 7.86 4.63 11.39
C VAL A 102 8.82 3.95 10.41
N GLN A 103 8.52 2.74 9.94
CA GLN A 103 9.37 2.04 8.98
C GLN A 103 9.28 2.60 7.57
N LEU A 104 8.09 3.02 7.16
CA LEU A 104 7.85 3.60 5.84
C LEU A 104 8.53 4.97 5.68
N MET A 105 8.58 5.76 6.75
CA MET A 105 9.12 7.13 6.75
C MET A 105 10.59 7.23 7.17
N LYS A 106 11.26 6.10 7.44
CA LYS A 106 12.71 6.07 7.68
C LYS A 106 13.51 6.37 6.40
#